data_AF-E9DSE2-F1
#
_entry.id   AF-E9DSE2-F1
#
_cell.length_a   1.000
_cell.length_b   1.000
_cell.length_c   1.000
_cell.angle_alpha   90.00
_cell.angle_beta   90.00
_cell.angle_gamma   90.00
#
_symmetry.space_group_name_H-M   'P 1'
#
loop_
_entity.id
_entity.type
_entity.pdbx_description
1 polymer ?
#
loop_
_entity_poly.entity_id
_entity_poly.type
_entity_poly.pdbx_seq_one_letter_code
_entity_poly.pdbx_strand_id
1 'polypeptide(L)'
;MVPTRHSSSMTFSSPSVQTQQTRETTLRPPASMSRILLSWHRLLGLSSQRPSWYEARLREELAERREAQTALQRLSETCDVFYILGRARHDGYPLRRAPAFSHRHPPVYAYMMSKYTLRWMFYQIAALLCGSPRFRQVREVVNPARDSKLREVAARHEIEPDKFERVCRCLRRVWPLLP
;
A
#
# COMPACT_ATOMS: atom_id res chain seq x y z
N MET A 1 -32.75 67.29 -50.34
CA MET A 1 -32.96 67.87 -48.98
C MET A 1 -32.69 66.75 -47.99
N VAL A 2 -31.60 66.88 -47.21
CA VAL A 2 -31.13 65.90 -46.21
C VAL A 2 -32.06 65.95 -44.99
N PRO A 3 -32.33 64.80 -44.34
CA PRO A 3 -31.77 64.65 -43.00
C PRO A 3 -31.21 63.25 -42.69
N THR A 4 -30.03 63.29 -42.08
CA THR A 4 -29.30 62.24 -41.36
C THR A 4 -29.95 61.92 -40.01
N ARG A 5 -29.95 60.65 -39.60
CA ARG A 5 -29.95 60.13 -38.20
C ARG A 5 -29.55 58.64 -38.28
N HIS A 6 -28.32 58.25 -37.96
CA HIS A 6 -27.82 57.81 -36.64
C HIS A 6 -28.69 56.77 -35.94
N SER A 7 -28.12 55.56 -35.81
CA SER A 7 -28.37 54.46 -34.86
C SER A 7 -28.31 53.12 -35.60
N SER A 8 -27.78 52.03 -35.08
CA SER A 8 -26.93 51.74 -33.92
C SER A 8 -26.38 50.34 -34.21
N SER A 9 -25.14 50.12 -33.83
CA SER A 9 -24.45 48.84 -33.86
C SER A 9 -25.24 47.79 -33.06
N MET A 10 -25.53 46.63 -33.64
CA MET A 10 -25.85 45.41 -32.88
C MET A 10 -24.86 44.32 -33.26
N THR A 11 -23.92 44.14 -32.34
CA THR A 11 -22.93 43.07 -32.28
C THR A 11 -23.62 41.72 -32.12
N PHE A 12 -23.25 40.78 -33.01
CA PHE A 12 -23.48 39.35 -32.82
C PHE A 12 -22.82 38.91 -31.51
N SER A 13 -23.62 38.39 -30.58
CA SER A 13 -23.15 37.74 -29.36
C SER A 13 -23.61 36.28 -29.34
N SER A 14 -22.71 35.43 -28.84
CA SER A 14 -22.87 34.00 -28.48
C SER A 14 -22.68 33.00 -29.64
N PRO A 15 -21.85 31.95 -29.45
CA PRO A 15 -21.93 31.05 -28.30
C PRO A 15 -20.59 30.79 -27.60
N SER A 16 -20.58 30.93 -26.27
CA SER A 16 -19.51 30.38 -25.43
C SER A 16 -20.15 29.43 -24.43
N VAL A 17 -20.33 28.18 -24.86
CA VAL A 17 -20.60 27.06 -23.95
C VAL A 17 -19.32 26.87 -23.14
N GLN A 18 -19.22 27.58 -22.02
CA GLN A 18 -18.19 27.30 -21.01
C GLN A 18 -18.58 26.00 -20.32
N THR A 19 -17.97 24.92 -20.80
CA THR A 19 -17.75 23.69 -20.08
C THR A 19 -17.17 24.04 -18.71
N GLN A 20 -18.00 24.10 -17.67
CA GLN A 20 -17.54 24.16 -16.29
C GLN A 20 -16.94 22.79 -15.96
N GLN A 21 -15.66 22.72 -16.28
CA GLN A 21 -14.72 21.72 -15.91
C GLN A 21 -14.78 21.53 -14.39
N THR A 22 -15.42 20.43 -14.01
CA THR A 22 -15.50 19.91 -12.66
C THR A 22 -14.09 19.92 -12.07
N ARG A 23 -13.87 20.72 -11.04
CA ARG A 23 -12.64 20.70 -10.24
C ARG A 23 -12.59 19.39 -9.47
N GLU A 24 -12.23 18.31 -10.15
CA GLU A 24 -11.68 17.12 -9.53
C GLU A 24 -10.26 17.48 -9.06
N THR A 25 -10.21 18.08 -7.87
CA THR A 25 -8.97 18.23 -7.11
C THR A 25 -8.47 16.84 -6.76
N THR A 26 -7.77 16.23 -7.71
CA THR A 26 -7.01 15.00 -7.50
C THR A 26 -5.89 15.38 -6.54
N LEU A 27 -6.13 15.14 -5.26
CA LEU A 27 -5.16 15.32 -4.17
C LEU A 27 -3.95 14.43 -4.44
N ARG A 28 -2.97 14.97 -5.19
CA ARG A 28 -1.64 14.38 -5.30
C ARG A 28 -1.02 14.49 -3.90
N PRO A 29 -0.60 13.37 -3.28
CA PRO A 29 0.18 13.45 -2.04
C PRO A 29 1.41 14.35 -2.26
N PRO A 30 1.85 15.13 -1.26
CA PRO A 30 3.01 15.98 -1.40
C PRO A 30 4.19 15.14 -1.90
N ALA A 31 4.93 15.66 -2.88
CA ALA A 31 5.94 14.92 -3.64
C ALA A 31 7.03 14.24 -2.76
N SER A 32 7.16 14.64 -1.49
CA SER A 32 8.06 14.01 -0.49
C SER A 32 7.54 12.67 0.04
N MET A 33 6.27 12.58 0.47
CA MET A 33 5.68 11.35 1.03
C MET A 33 5.68 10.21 0.00
N SER A 34 5.37 10.55 -1.25
CA SER A 34 5.44 9.61 -2.38
C SER A 34 6.85 9.05 -2.59
N ARG A 35 7.89 9.87 -2.45
CA ARG A 35 9.28 9.43 -2.60
C ARG A 35 9.70 8.49 -1.48
N ILE A 36 9.33 8.79 -0.23
CA ILE A 36 9.62 7.92 0.93
C ILE A 36 8.99 6.54 0.73
N LEU A 37 7.70 6.49 0.37
CA LEU A 37 6.98 5.23 0.15
C LEU A 37 7.56 4.42 -1.02
N LEU A 38 7.94 5.09 -2.12
CA LEU A 38 8.60 4.43 -3.25
C LEU A 38 9.95 3.82 -2.84
N SER A 39 10.79 4.59 -2.14
CA SER A 39 12.07 4.10 -1.62
C SER A 39 11.88 2.95 -0.63
N TRP A 40 10.86 3.02 0.22
CA TRP A 40 10.54 1.97 1.17
C TRP A 40 10.08 0.67 0.49
N HIS A 41 9.22 0.74 -0.53
CA HIS A 41 8.85 -0.45 -1.30
C HIS A 41 10.05 -1.07 -2.02
N ARG A 42 10.99 -0.26 -2.53
CA ARG A 42 12.26 -0.75 -3.09
C ARG A 42 13.13 -1.43 -2.04
N LEU A 43 13.22 -0.86 -0.83
CA LEU A 43 13.96 -1.44 0.29
C LEU A 43 13.43 -2.83 0.65
N LEU A 44 12.11 -2.99 0.74
CA LEU A 44 11.50 -4.29 1.02
C LEU A 44 11.83 -5.33 -0.07
N GLY A 45 12.01 -4.90 -1.32
CA GLY A 45 12.53 -5.72 -2.40
C GLY A 45 11.68 -6.96 -2.71
N LEU A 46 10.37 -6.89 -2.45
CA LEU A 46 9.44 -8.00 -2.67
C LEU A 46 9.26 -8.23 -4.17
N SER A 47 9.09 -9.50 -4.56
CA SER A 47 8.75 -9.86 -5.93
C SER A 47 7.36 -9.35 -6.30
N SER A 48 7.22 -8.88 -7.54
CA SER A 48 5.93 -8.42 -8.03
C SER A 48 4.93 -9.57 -8.17
N GLN A 49 3.66 -9.26 -7.95
CA GLN A 49 2.55 -10.22 -8.06
C GLN A 49 1.71 -9.96 -9.31
N ARG A 50 0.90 -10.95 -9.69
CA ARG A 50 -0.07 -10.81 -10.79
C ARG A 50 -1.21 -9.85 -10.38
N PRO A 51 -1.83 -9.12 -11.31
CA PRO A 51 -2.94 -8.21 -11.00
C PRO A 51 -4.09 -8.86 -10.22
N SER A 52 -4.48 -10.09 -10.59
CA SER A 52 -5.55 -10.83 -9.92
C SER A 52 -5.24 -11.14 -8.46
N TRP A 53 -3.96 -11.31 -8.10
CA TRP A 53 -3.53 -11.50 -6.72
C TRP A 53 -3.79 -10.24 -5.89
N TYR A 54 -3.46 -9.06 -6.43
CA TYR A 54 -3.71 -7.79 -5.76
C TYR A 54 -5.19 -7.52 -5.54
N GLU A 55 -6.03 -7.83 -6.53
CA GLU A 55 -7.48 -7.71 -6.37
C GLU A 55 -8.03 -8.66 -5.32
N ALA A 56 -7.62 -9.94 -5.36
CA ALA A 56 -8.05 -10.94 -4.38
C ALA A 56 -7.64 -10.52 -2.97
N ARG A 57 -6.37 -10.14 -2.77
CA ARG A 57 -5.90 -9.71 -1.46
C ARG A 57 -6.60 -8.44 -0.99
N LEU A 58 -6.83 -7.46 -1.86
CA LEU A 58 -7.59 -6.25 -1.48
C LEU A 58 -9.01 -6.58 -1.02
N ARG A 59 -9.70 -7.54 -1.65
CA ARG A 59 -11.04 -7.97 -1.21
C ARG A 59 -10.99 -8.58 0.19
N GLU A 60 -9.98 -9.40 0.47
CA GLU A 60 -9.76 -9.99 1.79
C GLU A 60 -9.50 -8.92 2.86
N GLU A 61 -8.54 -8.00 2.65
CA GLU A 61 -8.22 -6.94 3.62
C GLU A 61 -9.44 -6.04 3.91
N LEU A 62 -10.27 -5.78 2.90
CA LEU A 62 -11.50 -5.00 3.06
C LEU A 62 -12.57 -5.75 3.86
N ALA A 63 -12.63 -7.08 3.75
CA ALA A 63 -13.51 -7.91 4.57
C ALA A 63 -13.02 -7.94 6.02
N GLU A 64 -11.73 -8.22 6.25
CA GLU A 64 -11.09 -8.22 7.58
C GLU A 64 -11.30 -6.86 8.28
N ARG A 65 -11.14 -5.75 7.54
CA ARG A 65 -11.42 -4.39 8.03
C ARG A 65 -12.88 -4.18 8.47
N ARG A 66 -13.87 -4.75 7.76
CA ARG A 66 -15.30 -4.60 8.12
C ARG A 66 -15.63 -5.38 9.39
N GLU A 67 -14.94 -6.48 9.62
CA GLU A 67 -15.10 -7.33 10.81
C GLU A 67 -14.35 -6.79 12.04
N ALA A 68 -13.40 -5.86 11.84
CA ALA A 68 -12.61 -5.27 12.92
C ALA A 68 -13.45 -4.54 13.97
N GLN A 69 -13.38 -5.03 15.21
CA GLN A 69 -14.21 -4.58 16.32
C GLN A 69 -13.54 -3.44 17.11
N THR A 70 -12.22 -3.49 17.27
CA THR A 70 -11.47 -2.52 18.07
C THR A 70 -10.81 -1.44 17.20
N ALA A 71 -10.50 -0.29 17.80
CA ALA A 71 -9.79 0.78 17.09
C ALA A 71 -8.40 0.34 16.60
N LEU A 72 -7.69 -0.47 17.39
CA LEU A 72 -6.37 -1.01 17.01
C LEU A 72 -6.49 -1.99 15.84
N GLN A 73 -7.46 -2.91 15.87
CA GLN A 73 -7.74 -3.79 14.73
C GLN A 73 -8.08 -2.96 13.49
N ARG A 74 -8.99 -1.99 13.59
CA ARG A 74 -9.34 -1.12 12.46
C ARG A 74 -8.12 -0.38 11.90
N LEU A 75 -7.22 0.12 12.74
CA LEU A 75 -5.97 0.73 12.30
C LEU A 75 -5.10 -0.28 11.56
N SER A 76 -4.90 -1.46 12.14
CA SER A 76 -4.12 -2.55 11.57
C SER A 76 -4.62 -2.97 10.19
N GLU A 77 -5.92 -3.27 10.05
CA GLU A 77 -6.55 -3.64 8.78
C GLU A 77 -6.53 -2.48 7.78
N THR A 78 -6.68 -1.24 8.25
CA THR A 78 -6.51 -0.05 7.38
C THR A 78 -5.09 0.03 6.82
N CYS A 79 -4.07 -0.29 7.61
CA CYS A 79 -2.68 -0.32 7.16
C CYS A 79 -2.46 -1.40 6.11
N ASP A 80 -3.09 -2.57 6.26
CA ASP A 80 -2.96 -3.67 5.29
C ASP A 80 -3.65 -3.32 3.95
N VAL A 81 -4.83 -2.70 3.98
CA VAL A 81 -5.46 -2.12 2.78
C VAL A 81 -4.54 -1.09 2.10
N PHE A 82 -3.95 -0.17 2.88
CA PHE A 82 -3.07 0.87 2.35
C PHE A 82 -1.80 0.28 1.73
N TYR A 83 -1.25 -0.75 2.36
CA TYR A 83 -0.10 -1.47 1.88
C TYR A 83 -0.38 -2.12 0.53
N ILE A 84 -1.49 -2.86 0.39
CA ILE A 84 -1.86 -3.52 -0.88
C ILE A 84 -2.07 -2.50 -2.00
N LEU A 85 -2.77 -1.40 -1.74
CA LEU A 85 -2.96 -0.33 -2.72
C LEU A 85 -1.63 0.34 -3.13
N GLY A 86 -0.78 0.62 -2.15
CA GLY A 86 0.55 1.21 -2.38
C GLY A 86 1.46 0.27 -3.17
N ARG A 87 1.45 -1.02 -2.82
CA ARG A 87 2.26 -2.05 -3.46
C ARG A 87 1.79 -2.34 -4.89
N ALA A 88 0.48 -2.45 -5.11
CA ALA A 88 -0.06 -2.64 -6.47
C ALA A 88 0.31 -1.48 -7.39
N ARG A 89 0.25 -0.24 -6.90
CA ARG A 89 0.74 0.94 -7.63
C ARG A 89 2.24 0.88 -7.89
N HIS A 90 3.04 0.49 -6.89
CA HIS A 90 4.49 0.35 -7.05
C HIS A 90 4.86 -0.65 -8.14
N ASP A 91 4.09 -1.73 -8.27
CA ASP A 91 4.28 -2.77 -9.28
C ASP A 91 3.68 -2.46 -10.65
N GLY A 92 3.09 -1.26 -10.83
CA GLY A 92 2.51 -0.83 -12.11
C GLY A 92 1.06 -1.27 -12.34
N TYR A 93 0.38 -1.81 -11.33
CA TYR A 93 -1.00 -2.28 -11.38
C TYR A 93 -1.93 -1.46 -10.46
N PRO A 94 -2.19 -0.18 -10.75
CA PRO A 94 -3.07 0.62 -9.91
C PRO A 94 -4.50 0.05 -9.94
N LEU A 95 -4.95 -0.50 -8.81
CA LEU A 95 -6.32 -0.99 -8.65
C LEU A 95 -7.30 0.20 -8.76
N ARG A 96 -8.24 0.13 -9.71
CA ARG A 96 -9.21 1.20 -9.96
C ARG A 96 -10.16 1.36 -8.75
N ARG A 97 -10.41 2.62 -8.35
CA ARG A 97 -11.14 3.07 -7.13
C ARG A 97 -10.52 2.62 -5.80
N ALA A 98 -9.30 3.07 -5.53
CA ALA A 98 -8.92 3.35 -4.15
C ALA A 98 -9.72 4.58 -3.66
N PRO A 99 -10.35 4.57 -2.46
CA PRO A 99 -10.94 5.79 -1.90
C PRO A 99 -9.89 6.89 -1.86
N ALA A 100 -10.29 8.14 -2.14
CA ALA A 100 -9.37 9.27 -2.23
C ALA A 100 -8.51 9.34 -0.96
N PHE A 101 -7.19 9.27 -1.14
CA PHE A 101 -6.23 9.35 -0.06
C PHE A 101 -6.40 10.67 0.69
N SER A 102 -6.82 10.61 1.96
CA SER A 102 -7.02 11.79 2.80
C SER A 102 -5.73 12.16 3.54
N HIS A 103 -5.51 13.45 3.78
CA HIS A 103 -4.35 13.99 4.50
C HIS A 103 -4.28 13.60 5.99
N ARG A 104 -5.28 12.88 6.49
CA ARG A 104 -5.42 12.44 7.88
C ARG A 104 -4.74 11.10 8.20
N HIS A 105 -3.99 10.54 7.26
CA HIS A 105 -3.37 9.21 7.40
C HIS A 105 -1.89 9.13 7.82
N PRO A 106 -1.17 10.18 8.29
CA PRO A 106 0.20 9.99 8.77
C PRO A 106 0.37 8.86 9.80
N PRO A 107 -0.52 8.68 10.80
CA PRO A 107 -0.41 7.56 11.74
C PRO A 107 -0.55 6.19 11.07
N VAL A 108 -1.40 6.07 10.04
CA VAL A 108 -1.59 4.85 9.27
C VAL A 108 -0.31 4.50 8.51
N TYR A 109 0.31 5.47 7.83
CA TYR A 109 1.55 5.23 7.09
C TYR A 109 2.71 4.89 8.03
N ALA A 110 2.85 5.58 9.15
CA ALA A 110 3.87 5.28 10.15
C ALA A 110 3.69 3.86 10.72
N TYR A 111 2.47 3.48 11.06
CA TYR A 111 2.14 2.14 11.55
C TYR A 111 2.40 1.07 10.48
N MET A 112 1.93 1.30 9.25
CA MET A 112 2.14 0.41 8.10
C MET A 112 3.64 0.19 7.84
N MET A 113 4.43 1.26 7.70
CA MET A 113 5.86 1.14 7.45
C MET A 113 6.55 0.36 8.57
N SER A 114 6.21 0.66 9.83
CA SER A 114 6.76 -0.06 10.99
C SER A 114 6.37 -1.54 10.97
N LYS A 115 5.09 -1.85 10.83
CA LYS A 115 4.52 -3.22 10.80
C LYS A 115 5.18 -4.07 9.73
N TYR A 116 5.23 -3.60 8.49
CA TYR A 116 5.78 -4.36 7.38
C TYR A 116 7.31 -4.44 7.41
N THR A 117 8.00 -3.40 7.90
CA THR A 117 9.46 -3.45 8.10
C THR A 117 9.84 -4.45 9.18
N LEU A 118 9.09 -4.50 10.28
CA LEU A 118 9.29 -5.49 11.35
C LEU A 118 9.07 -6.91 10.85
N ARG A 119 8.03 -7.16 10.04
CA ARG A 119 7.83 -8.49 9.40
C ARG A 119 8.99 -8.84 8.46
N TRP A 120 9.44 -7.89 7.65
CA TRP A 120 10.57 -8.09 6.74
C TRP A 120 11.89 -8.39 7.46
N MET A 121 12.20 -7.63 8.52
CA MET A 121 13.37 -7.87 9.35
C MET A 121 13.27 -9.22 10.08
N PHE A 122 12.07 -9.58 10.58
CA PHE A 122 11.85 -10.87 11.26
C PHE A 122 12.34 -12.05 10.42
N TYR A 123 11.98 -12.11 9.14
CA TYR A 123 12.39 -13.23 8.28
C TYR A 123 13.87 -13.22 7.91
N GLN A 124 14.47 -12.04 7.70
CA GLN A 124 15.92 -11.96 7.48
C GLN A 124 16.70 -12.42 8.71
N ILE A 125 16.27 -12.03 9.92
CA ILE A 125 16.90 -12.45 11.17
C ILE A 125 16.66 -13.94 11.41
N ALA A 126 15.45 -14.46 11.19
CA ALA A 126 15.17 -15.89 11.30
C ALA A 126 16.05 -16.72 10.35
N ALA A 127 16.22 -16.28 9.10
CA ALA A 127 17.07 -16.94 8.13
C ALA A 127 18.56 -16.88 8.52
N LEU A 128 19.02 -15.74 9.04
CA LEU A 128 20.37 -15.58 9.58
C LEU A 128 20.64 -16.55 10.74
N LEU A 129 19.71 -16.63 11.70
CA LEU A 129 19.80 -17.55 12.85
C LEU A 129 19.71 -19.02 12.43
N CYS A 130 19.11 -19.32 11.28
CA CYS A 130 19.15 -20.66 10.68
C CYS A 130 20.48 -20.99 9.99
N GLY A 131 21.39 -20.02 9.87
CA GLY A 131 22.67 -20.18 9.19
C GLY A 131 22.58 -20.05 7.66
N SER A 132 21.50 -19.46 7.13
CA SER A 132 21.38 -19.27 5.67
C SER A 132 22.37 -18.20 5.19
N PRO A 133 23.31 -18.52 4.28
CA PRO A 133 24.20 -17.51 3.71
C PRO A 133 23.45 -16.50 2.83
N ARG A 134 22.23 -16.85 2.41
CA ARG A 134 21.35 -16.03 1.57
C ARG A 134 20.26 -15.33 2.39
N PHE A 135 20.44 -15.14 3.70
CA PHE A 135 19.42 -14.53 4.57
C PHE A 135 18.90 -13.17 4.06
N ARG A 136 19.74 -12.36 3.41
CA ARG A 136 19.35 -11.08 2.80
C ARG A 136 18.42 -11.21 1.59
N GLN A 137 18.34 -12.39 0.97
CA GLN A 137 17.44 -12.69 -0.13
C GLN A 137 16.03 -13.07 0.36
N VAL A 138 15.87 -13.30 1.66
CA VAL A 138 14.57 -13.56 2.28
C VAL A 138 13.78 -12.25 2.37
N ARG A 139 12.91 -12.03 1.38
CA ARG A 139 12.09 -10.82 1.23
C ARG A 139 10.63 -11.18 1.46
N GLU A 140 10.25 -11.32 2.72
CA GLU A 140 8.90 -11.73 3.12
C GLU A 140 8.26 -10.73 4.07
N VAL A 141 6.96 -10.51 3.96
CA VAL A 141 6.20 -9.63 4.87
C VAL A 141 4.90 -10.28 5.35
N VAL A 142 4.74 -11.58 5.12
CA VAL A 142 3.58 -12.31 5.58
C VAL A 142 3.54 -12.34 7.10
N ASN A 143 2.35 -12.23 7.71
CA ASN A 143 2.23 -12.21 9.16
C ASN A 143 2.91 -13.46 9.76
N PRO A 144 3.99 -13.28 10.54
CA PRO A 144 4.76 -14.40 11.04
C PRO A 144 4.02 -15.16 12.11
N ALA A 145 2.86 -14.72 12.63
CA ALA A 145 2.12 -15.42 13.68
C ALA A 145 1.49 -16.76 13.23
N ARG A 146 1.37 -17.02 11.92
CA ARG A 146 0.76 -18.25 11.38
C ARG A 146 1.86 -19.26 11.01
N ASP A 147 1.93 -20.40 11.72
CA ASP A 147 2.97 -21.43 11.54
C ASP A 147 2.98 -22.04 10.14
N SER A 148 1.81 -22.27 9.54
CA SER A 148 1.71 -22.79 8.16
C SER A 148 2.46 -21.91 7.15
N LYS A 149 2.38 -20.59 7.31
CA LYS A 149 3.09 -19.63 6.45
C LYS A 149 4.60 -19.68 6.62
N LEU A 150 5.10 -20.07 7.80
CA LEU A 150 6.55 -20.17 8.03
C LEU A 150 7.16 -21.30 7.21
N ARG A 151 6.48 -22.44 7.10
CA ARG A 151 6.94 -23.58 6.29
C ARG A 151 6.97 -23.24 4.81
N GLU A 152 5.94 -22.53 4.33
CA GLU A 152 5.91 -22.02 2.94
C GLU A 152 7.05 -21.04 2.65
N VAL A 153 7.38 -20.16 3.61
CA VAL A 153 8.54 -19.27 3.51
C VAL A 153 9.83 -20.09 3.48
N ALA A 154 10.02 -21.04 4.41
CA ALA A 154 11.22 -21.86 4.47
C ALA A 154 11.45 -22.63 3.16
N ALA A 155 10.39 -23.23 2.61
CA ALA A 155 10.44 -23.96 1.34
C ALA A 155 10.85 -23.06 0.16
N ARG A 156 10.32 -21.83 0.09
CA ARG A 156 10.67 -20.87 -0.98
C ARG A 156 12.12 -20.40 -0.95
N HIS A 157 12.76 -20.42 0.22
CA HIS A 157 14.12 -19.93 0.43
C HIS A 157 15.13 -21.04 0.70
N GLU A 158 14.76 -22.31 0.45
CA GLU A 158 15.63 -23.49 0.64
C GLU A 158 16.19 -23.59 2.07
N ILE A 159 15.39 -23.20 3.07
CA ILE A 159 15.75 -23.31 4.49
C ILE A 159 15.06 -24.54 5.07
N GLU A 160 15.76 -25.30 5.92
CA GLU A 160 15.21 -26.44 6.64
C GLU A 160 13.93 -26.05 7.42
N PRO A 161 12.74 -26.57 7.07
CA PRO A 161 11.47 -26.07 7.59
C PRO A 161 11.33 -26.19 9.11
N ASP A 162 11.73 -27.32 9.70
CA ASP A 162 11.58 -27.57 11.13
C ASP A 162 12.50 -26.66 11.96
N LYS A 163 13.75 -26.47 11.51
CA LYS A 163 14.69 -25.53 12.12
C LYS A 163 14.16 -24.10 12.03
N PHE A 164 13.69 -23.69 10.84
CA PHE A 164 13.16 -22.35 10.62
C PHE A 164 11.94 -22.04 11.49
N GLU A 165 11.00 -23.00 11.58
CA GLU A 165 9.82 -22.89 12.42
C GLU A 165 10.19 -22.74 13.91
N ARG A 166 11.13 -23.56 14.41
CA ARG A 166 11.62 -23.45 15.80
C ARG A 166 12.24 -22.07 16.07
N VAL A 167 13.11 -21.59 15.19
CA VAL A 167 13.74 -20.28 15.31
C VAL A 167 12.70 -19.18 15.31
N CYS A 168 11.74 -19.22 14.38
CA CYS A 168 10.66 -18.24 14.30
C CYS A 168 9.82 -18.22 15.59
N ARG A 169 9.45 -19.39 16.12
CA ARG A 169 8.71 -19.50 17.39
C ARG A 169 9.46 -18.88 18.56
N CYS A 170 10.77 -19.11 18.65
CA CYS A 170 11.61 -18.47 19.67
C CYS A 170 11.68 -16.95 19.47
N LEU A 171 11.90 -16.49 18.24
CA LEU A 171 12.02 -15.07 17.91
C LEU A 171 10.72 -14.30 18.22
N ARG A 172 9.55 -14.88 17.97
CA ARG A 172 8.24 -14.28 18.30
C ARG A 172 8.07 -13.93 19.78
N ARG A 173 8.82 -14.56 20.70
CA ARG A 173 8.72 -14.28 22.14
C ARG A 173 9.25 -12.89 22.50
N VAL A 174 10.17 -12.36 21.70
CA VAL A 174 10.83 -11.07 21.95
C VAL A 174 10.61 -10.07 20.82
N TRP A 175 10.16 -10.52 19.65
CA TRP A 175 9.92 -9.65 18.50
C TRP A 175 8.62 -8.86 18.65
N PRO A 176 8.63 -7.53 18.46
CA PRO A 176 7.41 -6.74 18.51
C PRO A 176 6.52 -7.10 17.31
N LEU A 177 5.49 -7.91 17.55
CA LEU A 177 4.48 -8.24 16.55
C LEU A 177 3.39 -7.17 16.58
N LEU A 178 3.48 -6.24 15.64
CA LEU A 178 2.37 -5.35 15.36
C LEU A 178 1.26 -6.16 14.68
N PRO A 179 0.04 -6.21 15.25
CA PRO A 179 -1.09 -6.89 14.62
C PRO A 179 -1.27 -6.38 13.18
#